data_AF-A0A9D4R434-F1
#
_entry.id   AF-A0A9D4R434-F1
#
_cell.length_a   1.000
_cell.length_b   1.000
_cell.length_c   1.000
_cell.angle_alpha   90.00
_cell.angle_beta   90.00
_cell.angle_gamma   90.00
#
_symmetry.space_group_name_H-M   'P 1'
#
loop_
_entity.id
_entity.type
_entity.pdbx_description
1 polymer ?
#
loop_
_entity_poly.entity_id
_entity_poly.type
_entity_poly.pdbx_seq_one_letter_code
_entity_poly.pdbx_strand_id
1 'polypeptide(L)' 'MSEQFNFFEKEWNFTHSYSSARNGKAENAAKNMIKQAKHSNTDAMIAFLNFRNTPQQSTCYSPAQQFF' A
#
# COMPACT_ATOMS: atom_id res chain seq x y z
N MET A 1 -20.79 1.50 3.22
CA MET A 1 -20.22 1.95 1.93
C MET A 1 -21.00 3.16 1.45
N SER A 2 -20.34 4.19 0.91
CA SER A 2 -21.07 5.30 0.28
C SER A 2 -21.67 4.85 -1.05
N GLU A 3 -22.76 5.49 -1.48
CA GLU A 3 -23.42 5.19 -2.74
C GLU A 3 -22.47 5.37 -3.94
N GLN A 4 -21.62 6.40 -3.87
CA GLN A 4 -20.61 6.69 -4.88
C GLN A 4 -19.59 5.56 -5.03
N PHE A 5 -19.19 4.92 -3.92
CA PHE A 5 -18.24 3.81 -3.99
C PHE A 5 -18.88 2.54 -4.56
N ASN A 6 -20.17 2.29 -4.28
CA ASN A 6 -20.91 1.19 -4.89
C ASN A 6 -21.06 1.38 -6.42
N PHE A 7 -21.25 2.62 -6.87
CA PHE A 7 -21.28 2.94 -8.29
C PHE A 7 -19.92 2.66 -8.94
N PHE A 8 -18.84 3.15 -8.31
CA PHE A 8 -17.47 2.93 -8.76
C PHE A 8 -17.10 1.43 -8.84
N GLU A 9 -17.51 0.64 -7.85
CA GLU A 9 -17.33 -0.82 -7.83
C GLU A 9 -17.97 -1.50 -9.06
N LYS A 10 -19.20 -1.11 -9.40
CA LYS A 10 -19.93 -1.62 -10.58
C LYS A 10 -19.32 -1.14 -11.89
N GLU A 11 -18.98 0.14 -11.98
CA GLU A 11 -18.43 0.77 -13.18
C GLU A 11 -17.08 0.14 -13.56
N TRP A 12 -16.22 -0.12 -12.58
CA TRP A 12 -14.89 -0.69 -12.78
C TRP A 12 -14.83 -2.21 -12.62
N ASN A 13 -15.99 -2.85 -12.39
CA ASN A 13 -16.15 -4.29 -12.28
C ASN A 13 -15.15 -4.97 -11.33
N PHE A 14 -14.95 -4.39 -10.15
CA PHE A 14 -14.21 -5.03 -9.06
C PHE A 14 -15.18 -5.41 -7.94
N THR A 15 -14.73 -6.25 -6.99
CA THR A 15 -15.53 -6.57 -5.81
C THR A 15 -14.85 -6.03 -4.56
N HIS A 16 -15.57 -5.23 -3.79
CA HIS A 16 -15.05 -4.74 -2.52
C HIS A 16 -15.13 -5.83 -1.46
N SER A 17 -13.97 -6.40 -1.11
CA SER A 17 -13.87 -7.36 -0.01
C SER A 17 -13.78 -6.64 1.33
N TYR A 18 -14.91 -6.52 2.03
CA TYR A 18 -14.91 -6.14 3.45
C TYR A 18 -14.23 -7.24 4.27
N SER A 19 -13.04 -6.94 4.80
CA SER A 19 -12.41 -7.79 5.79
C SER A 19 -12.16 -6.98 7.05
N SER A 20 -12.82 -7.34 8.14
CA SER A 20 -12.54 -6.79 9.47
C SER A 20 -11.15 -7.19 9.98
N ALA A 21 -10.46 -8.12 9.31
CA ALA A 21 -9.24 -8.75 9.82
C ALA A 21 -8.07 -8.92 8.82
N ARG A 22 -8.19 -8.56 7.52
CA ARG A 22 -7.12 -8.84 6.53
C ARG A 22 -6.35 -7.63 6.01
N ASN A 23 -6.48 -6.47 6.65
CA ASN A 23 -5.73 -5.26 6.29
C ASN A 23 -4.29 -5.24 6.84
N GLY A 24 -3.85 -6.27 7.57
CA GLY A 24 -2.56 -6.30 8.26
C GLY A 24 -1.34 -6.06 7.35
N LYS A 25 -1.39 -6.48 6.07
CA LYS A 25 -0.33 -6.17 5.10
C LYS A 25 -0.25 -4.67 4.79
N ALA A 26 -1.39 -4.04 4.52
CA ALA A 26 -1.48 -2.61 4.24
C ALA A 26 -1.08 -1.78 5.46
N GLU A 27 -1.55 -2.17 6.65
CA GLU A 27 -1.17 -1.50 7.90
C GLU A 27 0.31 -1.61 8.21
N ASN A 28 0.91 -2.79 8.04
CA ASN A 28 2.33 -2.99 8.30
C ASN A 28 3.18 -2.16 7.34
N ALA A 29 2.83 -2.14 6.05
CA ALA A 29 3.48 -1.28 5.08
C ALA A 29 3.38 0.20 5.48
N ALA A 30 2.18 0.69 5.81
CA ALA A 30 1.96 2.07 6.23
C ALA A 30 2.77 2.45 7.48
N LYS A 31 2.74 1.61 8.51
CA LYS A 31 3.52 1.81 9.75
C LYS A 31 5.02 1.91 9.47
N ASN A 32 5.55 1.04 8.60
CA ASN A 32 6.97 1.05 8.25
C ASN A 32 7.35 2.30 7.45
N MET A 33 6.52 2.73 6.51
CA MET A 33 6.76 3.96 5.74
C MET A 33 6.76 5.20 6.65
N ILE A 34 5.79 5.31 7.57
CA ILE A 34 5.74 6.42 8.52
C ILE A 34 6.96 6.42 9.45
N LYS A 35 7.40 5.24 9.92
CA LYS A 35 8.62 5.12 10.73
C LYS A 35 9.86 5.59 9.95
N GLN A 36 9.99 5.18 8.68
CA GLN A 36 11.13 5.58 7.83
C GLN A 36 11.13 7.09 7.55
N ALA A 37 9.96 7.68 7.26
CA ALA A 37 9.80 9.12 7.07
C ALA A 37 10.27 9.90 8.30
N LYS A 38 9.81 9.49 9.49
CA LYS A 38 10.23 10.09 10.77
C LYS A 38 11.72 9.94 11.03
N HIS A 39 12.28 8.76 10.76
CA HIS A 39 13.70 8.50 10.97
C HIS A 39 14.60 9.30 10.02
N SER A 40 14.16 9.46 8.77
CA SER A 40 14.94 10.15 7.72
C SER A 40 14.64 11.65 7.64
N ASN A 41 13.76 12.17 8.52
CA ASN A 41 13.24 13.54 8.49
C ASN A 41 12.72 13.96 7.09
N THR A 42 12.04 13.04 6.40
CA THR A 42 11.43 13.26 5.09
C THR A 42 9.92 13.14 5.18
N ASP A 43 9.19 13.57 4.15
CA ASP A 43 7.74 13.37 4.10
C ASP A 43 7.35 11.92 3.75
N ALA A 44 6.06 11.61 3.94
CA ALA A 44 5.51 10.28 3.74
C ALA A 44 5.51 9.81 2.27
N MET A 45 5.44 10.72 1.30
CA MET A 45 5.48 10.38 -0.13
C MET A 45 6.88 9.94 -0.56
N ILE A 46 7.94 10.59 -0.04
CA ILE A 46 9.32 10.14 -0.26
C ILE A 46 9.55 8.76 0.34
N ALA A 47 9.06 8.51 1.56
CA ALA A 47 9.13 7.19 2.16
C ALA A 47 8.35 6.12 1.37
N PHE A 48 7.19 6.48 0.79
CA PHE A 48 6.43 5.59 -0.09
C PHE A 48 7.20 5.25 -1.38
N LEU A 49 7.83 6.25 -2.01
CA LEU A 49 8.69 6.03 -3.19
C LEU A 49 9.86 5.11 -2.87
N ASN A 50 10.52 5.32 -1.73
CA ASN A 50 11.62 4.47 -1.29
C ASN A 50 11.14 3.05 -1.02
N PHE A 51 10.03 2.87 -0.31
CA PHE A 51 9.44 1.55 -0.08
C PHE A 51 9.13 0.82 -1.39
N ARG A 52 8.53 1.52 -2.37
CA ARG A 52 8.18 0.94 -3.68
C ARG A 52 9.42 0.48 -4.47
N ASN A 53 10.54 1.17 -4.32
CA ASN A 53 11.76 0.92 -5.09
C ASN A 53 12.83 0.11 -4.35
N THR A 54 12.63 -0.20 -3.07
CA THR A 54 13.58 -1.00 -2.26
C THR A 54 13.28 -2.49 -2.38
N PRO A 55 14.25 -3.34 -2.73
CA PRO A 55 14.08 -4.79 -2.75
C PRO A 55 13.67 -5.37 -1.40
N GLN A 56 12.70 -6.30 -1.41
CA GLN A 56 12.28 -7.02 -0.21
C GLN A 56 13.13 -8.26 0.00
N GLN A 57 13.53 -8.54 1.25
CA GLN A 57 14.35 -9.71 1.58
C GLN A 57 13.73 -11.03 1.15
N SER A 58 12.39 -11.14 1.18
CA SER A 58 11.68 -12.37 0.83
C SER A 58 11.69 -12.69 -0.66
N THR A 59 11.83 -11.67 -1.53
CA THR A 59 11.68 -11.85 -2.98
C THR A 59 12.89 -11.37 -3.77
N CYS A 60 13.84 -10.67 -3.13
CA CYS A 60 14.98 -10.00 -3.76
C CYS A 60 14.62 -8.94 -4.81
N TYR A 61 13.32 -8.64 -4.99
CA TYR A 61 12.80 -7.65 -5.93
C TYR A 61 12.04 -6.56 -5.17
N SER A 62 12.01 -5.35 -5.74
CA SER A 62 11.20 -4.25 -5.20
C SER A 62 9.73 -4.42 -5.56
N PRO A 63 8.79 -3.82 -4.80
CA PRO A 63 7.38 -3.81 -5.16
C PRO A 63 7.11 -3.29 -6.58
N ALA A 64 7.89 -2.31 -7.07
CA ALA A 64 7.80 -1.86 -8.46
C ALA A 64 8.18 -2.96 -9.46
N GLN A 65 9.27 -3.69 -9.19
CA GLN A 65 9.74 -4.78 -10.07
C GLN A 65 8.82 -6.00 -10.06
N GLN A 66 8.05 -6.23 -8.99
CA GLN A 66 7.08 -7.32 -8.95
C GLN A 66 5.79 -6.99 -9.71
N PHE A 67 5.56 -5.71 -10.00
CA PHE A 67 4.35 -5.24 -10.67
C PHE A 67 4.47 -5.27 -12.20
N PHE A 68 5.69 -5.14 -12.73
CA PHE A 68 6.00 -5.12 -14.16
C PHE A 68 6.75 -6.38 -14.58
#